data_AF-A0A2V4DX62-F1
#
_entry.id   AF-A0A2V4DX62-F1
#
_cell.length_a   1.000
_cell.length_b   1.000
_cell.length_c   1.000
_cell.angle_alpha   90.00
_cell.angle_beta   90.00
_cell.angle_gamma   90.00
#
_symmetry.space_group_name_H-M   'P 1'
#
loop_
_entity.id
_entity.type
_entity.pdbx_description
1 polymer ?
#
loop_
_entity_poly.entity_id
_entity_poly.type
_entity_poly.pdbx_seq_one_letter_code
_entity_poly.pdbx_strand_id
1 'polypeptide(L)'
;MHAENSADYDSIPGVSQLILVLAAINIRVGIITSGWREKIDRIMAMLNIQNCISVIVERNDVARGKPFPDPYLLGAKRLMLSPSETLVFEDSISGITSAVKAGAYCVAIGDTGLIQYGAQTAIADFSKVKVLSDEDYAILLDDEYKLVLINK
;
A
#
# COMPACT_ATOMS: atom_id res chain seq x y z
N MET A 1 2.33 -2.13 -26.86
CA MET A 1 0.92 -2.31 -26.46
C MET A 1 0.83 -3.61 -25.66
N HIS A 2 0.79 -3.51 -24.33
CA HIS A 2 0.72 -4.71 -23.47
C HIS A 2 -0.74 -5.15 -23.33
N ALA A 3 -1.00 -6.43 -23.60
CA ALA A 3 -2.34 -7.00 -23.79
C ALA A 3 -3.22 -7.09 -22.52
N GLU A 4 -2.74 -6.66 -21.35
CA GLU A 4 -3.49 -6.67 -20.08
C GLU A 4 -4.38 -5.41 -19.87
N ASN A 5 -4.49 -4.55 -20.89
CA ASN A 5 -5.05 -3.21 -20.75
C ASN A 5 -6.58 -3.11 -20.94
N SER A 6 -7.34 -4.21 -21.02
CA SER A 6 -8.79 -4.16 -21.28
C SER A 6 -9.69 -4.86 -20.25
N ALA A 7 -9.14 -5.35 -19.15
CA ALA A 7 -9.96 -5.93 -18.08
C ALA A 7 -10.65 -4.82 -17.30
N ASP A 8 -11.96 -4.99 -17.03
CA ASP A 8 -12.65 -4.22 -16.00
C ASP A 8 -12.05 -4.62 -14.64
N TYR A 9 -11.64 -3.62 -13.86
CA TYR A 9 -11.05 -3.83 -12.54
C TYR A 9 -12.07 -3.43 -11.49
N ASP A 10 -12.51 -4.39 -10.68
CA ASP A 10 -13.23 -4.07 -9.47
C ASP A 10 -12.25 -3.58 -8.40
N SER A 11 -12.57 -2.44 -7.78
CA SER A 11 -11.79 -1.93 -6.66
C SER A 11 -12.03 -2.79 -5.42
N ILE A 12 -10.98 -3.07 -4.65
CA ILE A 12 -11.13 -3.68 -3.33
C ILE A 12 -11.97 -2.73 -2.46
N PRO A 13 -13.07 -3.21 -1.84
CA PRO A 13 -13.94 -2.37 -1.01
C PRO A 13 -13.16 -1.57 0.03
N GLY A 14 -13.49 -0.28 0.16
CA GLY A 14 -12.90 0.64 1.14
C GLY A 14 -11.57 1.29 0.76
N VAL A 15 -10.86 0.80 -0.27
CA VAL A 15 -9.47 1.27 -0.56
C VAL A 15 -9.41 2.76 -0.91
N SER A 16 -10.31 3.24 -1.77
CA SER A 16 -10.34 4.66 -2.17
C SER A 16 -10.67 5.56 -0.98
N GLN A 17 -11.60 5.12 -0.13
CA GLN A 17 -11.99 5.87 1.07
C GLN A 17 -10.80 6.02 2.03
N LEU A 18 -10.03 4.96 2.25
CA LEU A 18 -8.83 5.03 3.07
C LEU A 18 -7.81 6.02 2.49
N ILE A 19 -7.50 5.92 1.19
CA ILE A 19 -6.53 6.80 0.53
C ILE A 19 -6.95 8.28 0.63
N LEU A 20 -8.23 8.58 0.38
CA LEU A 20 -8.77 9.94 0.49
C LEU A 20 -8.66 10.49 1.91
N VAL A 21 -8.99 9.68 2.93
CA VAL A 21 -8.89 10.09 4.33
C VAL A 21 -7.45 10.34 4.74
N LEU A 22 -6.52 9.44 4.38
CA LEU A 22 -5.09 9.59 4.67
C LEU A 22 -4.53 10.87 4.04
N ALA A 23 -4.88 11.15 2.79
CA ALA A 23 -4.49 12.39 2.12
C ALA A 23 -5.07 13.63 2.80
N ALA A 24 -6.33 13.59 3.24
CA ALA A 24 -6.99 14.71 3.94
C ALA A 24 -6.32 15.06 5.28
N ILE A 25 -5.67 14.09 5.93
CA ILE A 25 -4.90 14.28 7.17
C ILE A 25 -3.38 14.40 6.93
N ASN A 26 -2.95 14.64 5.69
CA ASN A 26 -1.56 14.82 5.26
C ASN A 26 -0.63 13.60 5.48
N ILE A 27 -1.18 12.39 5.55
CA ILE A 27 -0.38 11.17 5.54
C ILE A 27 0.00 10.85 4.09
N ARG A 28 1.31 10.75 3.82
CA ARG A 28 1.83 10.48 2.48
C ARG A 28 1.50 9.04 2.06
N VAL A 29 0.89 8.88 0.89
CA VAL A 29 0.52 7.57 0.32
C VAL A 29 1.41 7.26 -0.89
N GLY A 30 1.93 6.03 -0.94
CA GLY A 30 2.74 5.54 -2.06
C GLY A 30 2.13 4.31 -2.73
N ILE A 31 2.27 4.21 -4.05
CA ILE A 31 1.95 2.99 -4.82
C ILE A 31 3.25 2.30 -5.23
N ILE A 32 3.46 1.06 -4.78
CA ILE A 32 4.63 0.24 -5.13
C ILE A 32 4.15 -1.02 -5.85
N THR A 33 4.44 -1.11 -7.15
CA THR A 33 3.86 -2.15 -8.02
C THR A 33 4.88 -2.77 -8.99
N SER A 34 4.64 -4.03 -9.37
CA SER A 34 5.32 -4.70 -10.49
C SER A 34 4.67 -4.39 -11.85
N GLY A 35 3.61 -3.56 -11.87
CA GLY A 35 2.93 -3.09 -13.06
C GLY A 35 3.61 -1.90 -13.75
N TRP A 36 2.96 -1.44 -14.83
CA TRP A 36 3.41 -0.32 -15.67
C TRP A 36 2.62 0.96 -15.38
N ARG A 37 3.22 2.14 -15.60
CA ARG A 37 2.61 3.47 -15.43
C ARG A 37 1.19 3.56 -15.99
N GLU A 38 0.99 3.13 -17.23
CA GLU A 38 -0.30 3.18 -17.92
C GLU A 38 -1.43 2.48 -17.15
N LYS A 39 -1.13 1.35 -16.51
CA LYS A 39 -2.11 0.62 -15.69
C LYS A 39 -2.44 1.40 -14.41
N ILE A 40 -1.41 1.96 -13.76
CA ILE A 40 -1.55 2.73 -12.53
C ILE A 40 -2.39 3.97 -12.77
N ASP A 41 -2.09 4.73 -13.83
CA ASP A 41 -2.78 5.98 -14.14
C ASP A 41 -4.29 5.77 -14.37
N ARG A 42 -4.67 4.68 -15.04
CA ARG A 42 -6.08 4.33 -15.22
C ARG A 42 -6.77 3.93 -13.92
N ILE A 43 -6.11 3.13 -13.08
CA ILE A 43 -6.67 2.75 -11.77
C ILE A 43 -6.84 3.99 -10.91
N MET A 44 -5.83 4.87 -10.85
CA MET A 44 -5.95 6.11 -10.10
C MET A 44 -7.09 7.01 -10.61
N ALA A 45 -7.30 7.04 -11.93
CA ALA A 45 -8.42 7.76 -12.53
C ALA A 45 -9.78 7.17 -12.19
N MET A 46 -9.90 5.84 -12.25
CA MET A 46 -11.12 5.14 -11.85
C MET A 46 -11.47 5.37 -10.37
N LEU A 47 -10.46 5.43 -9.50
CA LEU A 47 -10.64 5.61 -8.06
C LEU A 47 -10.68 7.09 -7.62
N ASN A 48 -10.42 8.04 -8.53
CA ASN A 48 -10.30 9.48 -8.25
C ASN A 48 -9.26 9.84 -7.16
N ILE A 49 -8.09 9.21 -7.20
CA ILE A 49 -7.03 9.36 -6.17
C ILE A 49 -5.73 9.99 -6.69
N GLN A 50 -5.71 10.53 -7.91
CA GLN A 50 -4.48 11.03 -8.54
C GLN A 50 -3.76 12.09 -7.69
N ASN A 51 -4.54 12.94 -7.01
CA ASN A 51 -4.02 14.01 -6.15
C ASN A 51 -3.67 13.55 -4.73
N CYS A 52 -3.91 12.27 -4.40
CA CYS A 52 -3.66 11.69 -3.08
C CYS A 52 -2.35 10.90 -3.02
N ILE A 53 -1.77 10.55 -4.18
CA ILE A 53 -0.58 9.69 -4.26
C ILE A 53 0.67 10.57 -4.31
N SER A 54 1.51 10.46 -3.28
CA SER A 54 2.77 11.21 -3.17
C SER A 54 3.89 10.58 -3.99
N VAL A 55 3.91 9.25 -4.11
CA VAL A 55 4.98 8.49 -4.78
C VAL A 55 4.41 7.31 -5.54
N ILE A 56 4.96 7.06 -6.73
CA ILE A 56 4.72 5.82 -7.47
C ILE A 56 6.09 5.19 -7.74
N VAL A 57 6.23 3.90 -7.43
CA VAL A 57 7.33 3.03 -7.85
C VAL A 57 6.76 1.96 -8.75
N GLU A 58 7.09 2.03 -10.03
CA GLU A 58 6.66 1.07 -11.04
C GLU A 58 7.78 0.09 -11.40
N ARG A 59 7.47 -0.91 -12.24
CA ARG A 59 8.39 -1.98 -12.62
C ARG A 59 9.77 -1.49 -13.09
N ASN A 60 9.79 -0.43 -13.89
CA ASN A 60 11.01 0.10 -14.51
C ASN A 60 11.84 1.00 -13.58
N ASP A 61 11.32 1.34 -12.40
CA ASP A 61 12.04 2.18 -11.44
C ASP A 61 13.16 1.42 -10.71
N VAL A 62 13.19 0.09 -10.80
CA VAL A 62 14.09 -0.77 -10.03
C VAL A 62 14.73 -1.85 -10.90
N ALA A 63 15.99 -2.16 -10.61
CA ALA A 63 16.70 -3.26 -11.26
C ALA A 63 16.18 -4.63 -10.80
N ARG A 64 15.74 -4.74 -9.54
CA ARG A 64 15.21 -5.97 -8.96
C ARG A 64 13.80 -5.73 -8.44
N GLY A 65 12.81 -6.35 -9.06
CA GLY A 65 11.41 -6.28 -8.61
C GLY A 65 11.13 -7.15 -7.38
N LYS A 66 9.88 -7.16 -6.91
CA LYS A 66 9.41 -8.11 -5.88
C LYS A 66 9.79 -9.55 -6.30
N PRO A 67 10.37 -10.41 -5.42
CA PRO A 67 10.42 -10.30 -3.96
C PRO A 67 11.68 -9.65 -3.37
N PHE A 68 12.51 -8.99 -4.18
CA PHE A 68 13.62 -8.18 -3.66
C PHE A 68 13.09 -6.90 -3.00
N PRO A 69 13.75 -6.35 -1.97
CA PRO A 69 13.22 -5.21 -1.20
C PRO A 69 13.30 -3.87 -1.94
N ASP A 70 14.04 -3.80 -3.06
CA ASP A 70 14.34 -2.58 -3.81
C ASP A 70 13.11 -1.69 -4.11
N PRO A 71 11.93 -2.21 -4.51
CA PRO A 71 10.76 -1.38 -4.75
C PRO A 71 10.28 -0.61 -3.51
N TYR A 72 10.22 -1.27 -2.35
CA TYR A 72 9.78 -0.63 -1.10
C TYR A 72 10.86 0.27 -0.50
N LEU A 73 12.15 -0.10 -0.62
CA LEU A 73 13.25 0.77 -0.23
C LEU A 73 13.25 2.07 -1.05
N LEU A 74 13.01 1.97 -2.36
CA LEU A 74 12.89 3.14 -3.22
C LEU A 74 11.64 3.97 -2.89
N GLY A 75 10.52 3.32 -2.63
CA GLY A 75 9.27 3.97 -2.23
C GLY A 75 9.44 4.78 -0.94
N ALA A 76 9.96 4.15 0.12
CA ALA A 76 10.24 4.79 1.39
C ALA A 76 11.22 5.96 1.24
N LYS A 77 12.30 5.78 0.46
CA LYS A 77 13.25 6.85 0.14
C LYS A 77 12.58 8.04 -0.54
N ARG A 78 11.73 7.81 -1.55
CA ARG A 78 10.99 8.88 -2.25
C ARG A 78 9.97 9.57 -1.35
N LEU A 79 9.42 8.85 -0.36
CA LEU A 79 8.55 9.40 0.70
C LEU A 79 9.31 10.12 1.82
N MET A 80 10.65 10.07 1.80
CA MET A 80 11.53 10.58 2.87
C MET A 80 11.29 9.93 4.24
N LEU A 81 10.99 8.62 4.24
CA LEU A 81 10.74 7.82 5.44
C LEU A 81 11.73 6.64 5.51
N SER A 82 11.95 6.12 6.73
CA SER A 82 12.52 4.78 6.89
C SER A 82 11.46 3.73 6.53
N PRO A 83 11.81 2.58 5.92
CA PRO A 83 10.87 1.48 5.73
C PRO A 83 10.16 1.05 7.02
N SER A 84 10.87 1.07 8.15
CA SER A 84 10.31 0.74 9.47
C SER A 84 9.23 1.70 9.96
N GLU A 85 9.07 2.84 9.29
CA GLU A 85 8.05 3.87 9.57
C GLU A 85 6.92 3.83 8.53
N THR A 86 6.88 2.79 7.68
CA THR A 86 5.85 2.61 6.66
C THR A 86 4.94 1.44 6.98
N LEU A 87 3.65 1.64 6.71
CA LEU A 87 2.62 0.60 6.67
C LEU A 87 2.37 0.21 5.21
N VAL A 88 2.57 -1.06 4.90
CA VAL A 88 2.33 -1.64 3.57
C VAL A 88 1.11 -2.54 3.62
N PHE A 89 0.21 -2.40 2.65
CA PHE A 89 -0.85 -3.37 2.38
C PHE A 89 -0.48 -4.16 1.12
N GLU A 90 -0.57 -5.48 1.16
CA GLU A 90 -0.18 -6.35 0.04
C GLU A 90 -1.04 -7.63 -0.02
N ASP A 91 -1.28 -8.15 -1.23
CA ASP A 91 -2.07 -9.36 -1.52
C ASP A 91 -1.23 -10.50 -2.13
N SER A 92 0.07 -10.30 -2.39
CA SER A 92 0.93 -11.31 -2.99
C SER A 92 2.08 -11.77 -2.10
N ILE A 93 2.42 -13.06 -2.19
CA ILE A 93 3.60 -13.65 -1.52
C ILE A 93 4.87 -12.85 -1.87
N SER A 94 5.01 -12.48 -3.15
CA SER A 94 6.20 -11.79 -3.63
C SER A 94 6.36 -10.40 -3.03
N GLY A 95 5.28 -9.62 -2.92
CA GLY A 95 5.39 -8.28 -2.36
C GLY A 95 5.38 -8.25 -0.85
N ILE A 96 4.71 -9.16 -0.16
CA ILE A 96 4.88 -9.31 1.30
C ILE A 96 6.33 -9.61 1.61
N THR A 97 6.92 -10.59 0.93
CA THR A 97 8.34 -10.92 1.10
C THR A 97 9.25 -9.71 0.83
N SER A 98 8.92 -8.91 -0.20
CA SER A 98 9.67 -7.70 -0.56
C SER A 98 9.55 -6.60 0.49
N ALA A 99 8.33 -6.32 0.98
CA ALA A 99 8.04 -5.31 2.00
C ALA A 99 8.71 -5.65 3.34
N VAL A 100 8.57 -6.90 3.78
CA VAL A 100 9.18 -7.41 5.02
C VAL A 100 10.70 -7.36 4.93
N LYS A 101 11.30 -7.77 3.79
CA LYS A 101 12.76 -7.65 3.59
C LYS A 101 13.25 -6.21 3.55
N ALA A 102 12.40 -5.25 3.17
CA ALA A 102 12.72 -3.83 3.25
C ALA A 102 12.67 -3.30 4.69
N GLY A 103 12.04 -4.05 5.61
CA GLY A 103 11.86 -3.67 7.01
C GLY A 103 10.55 -2.92 7.28
N ALA A 104 9.58 -2.98 6.36
CA ALA A 104 8.27 -2.34 6.54
C ALA A 104 7.31 -3.20 7.37
N TYR A 105 6.35 -2.53 8.04
CA TYR A 105 5.21 -3.22 8.64
C TYR A 105 4.23 -3.58 7.53
N CYS A 106 3.91 -4.86 7.36
CA CYS A 106 3.10 -5.37 6.25
C CYS A 106 1.79 -6.00 6.75
N VAL A 107 0.68 -5.58 6.15
CA VAL A 107 -0.66 -6.15 6.35
C VAL A 107 -1.04 -6.89 5.09
N ALA A 108 -1.41 -8.17 5.22
CA ALA A 108 -1.92 -8.96 4.10
C ALA A 108 -3.38 -8.59 3.79
N ILE A 109 -3.76 -8.64 2.51
CA ILE A 109 -5.15 -8.42 2.06
C ILE A 109 -5.72 -9.75 1.53
N GLY A 110 -6.93 -10.11 1.93
CA GLY A 110 -7.72 -11.21 1.40
C GLY A 110 -7.39 -12.60 1.99
N ASP A 111 -6.12 -12.99 2.01
CA ASP A 111 -5.70 -14.33 2.44
C ASP A 111 -4.84 -14.30 3.72
N THR A 112 -5.36 -14.88 4.79
CA THR A 112 -4.64 -15.03 6.07
C THR A 112 -3.44 -15.99 5.96
N GLY A 113 -3.44 -16.89 4.97
CA GLY A 113 -2.32 -17.75 4.63
C GLY A 113 -1.06 -16.97 4.23
N LEU A 114 -1.19 -15.69 3.89
CA LEU A 114 -0.06 -14.83 3.56
C LEU A 114 0.78 -14.40 4.79
N ILE A 115 0.23 -14.49 6.00
CA ILE A 115 0.93 -14.18 7.26
C ILE A 115 2.21 -15.02 7.40
N GLN A 116 2.21 -16.27 6.92
CA GLN A 116 3.38 -17.15 6.97
C GLN A 116 4.61 -16.61 6.21
N TYR A 117 4.42 -15.64 5.31
CA TYR A 117 5.50 -14.98 4.55
C TYR A 117 5.99 -13.68 5.20
N GLY A 118 5.51 -13.37 6.41
CA GLY A 118 6.04 -12.30 7.26
C GLY A 118 5.13 -11.08 7.43
N ALA A 119 3.93 -11.07 6.86
CA ALA A 119 2.93 -10.06 7.19
C ALA A 119 2.53 -10.19 8.68
N GLN A 120 2.30 -9.06 9.34
CA GLN A 120 2.07 -8.99 10.78
C GLN A 120 0.62 -9.34 11.15
N THR A 121 -0.31 -9.00 10.26
CA THR A 121 -1.72 -9.35 10.35
C THR A 121 -2.32 -9.40 8.93
N ALA A 122 -3.58 -9.80 8.82
CA ALA A 122 -4.32 -9.82 7.58
C ALA A 122 -5.70 -9.18 7.77
N ILE A 123 -6.19 -8.53 6.72
CA ILE A 123 -7.57 -8.01 6.61
C ILE A 123 -8.22 -8.62 5.37
N ALA A 124 -9.54 -8.79 5.37
CA ALA A 124 -10.24 -9.30 4.19
C ALA A 124 -10.23 -8.27 3.04
N ASP A 125 -10.53 -7.02 3.37
CA ASP A 125 -10.52 -5.85 2.50
C ASP A 125 -10.40 -4.58 3.38
N PHE A 126 -10.59 -3.38 2.80
CA PHE A 126 -10.46 -2.12 3.55
C PHE A 126 -11.76 -1.64 4.21
N SER A 127 -12.87 -2.39 4.11
CA SER A 127 -14.19 -1.96 4.62
C SER A 127 -14.22 -1.78 6.13
N LYS A 128 -13.32 -2.47 6.85
CA LYS A 128 -13.16 -2.38 8.31
C LYS A 128 -11.87 -1.67 8.74
N VAL A 129 -11.23 -0.96 7.82
CA VAL A 129 -10.08 -0.12 8.14
C VAL A 129 -10.57 1.29 8.47
N LYS A 130 -10.32 1.74 9.70
CA LYS A 130 -10.77 3.05 10.18
C LYS A 130 -9.57 3.93 10.50
N VAL A 131 -9.62 5.19 10.11
CA VAL A 131 -8.69 6.21 10.61
C VAL A 131 -9.34 6.88 11.81
N LEU A 132 -8.69 6.79 12.95
CA LEU A 132 -9.11 7.41 14.21
C LEU A 132 -8.38 8.74 14.39
N SER A 133 -9.09 9.76 14.85
CA SER A 133 -8.54 11.05 15.24
C SER A 133 -8.49 11.16 16.76
N ASP A 134 -7.39 10.71 17.36
CA ASP A 134 -7.04 11.01 18.77
C ASP A 134 -5.96 12.10 18.79
N GLU A 135 -5.21 12.26 19.90
CA GLU A 135 -4.05 13.19 19.97
C GLU A 135 -3.01 12.90 18.88
N ASP A 136 -2.81 11.61 18.56
CA ASP A 136 -2.14 11.12 17.36
C ASP A 136 -3.17 10.40 16.48
N TYR A 137 -3.09 10.56 15.15
CA TYR A 137 -3.92 9.76 14.24
C TYR A 137 -3.57 8.28 14.39
N ALA A 138 -4.53 7.38 14.15
CA ALA A 138 -4.28 5.94 14.16
C ALA A 138 -5.08 5.23 13.07
N ILE A 139 -4.57 4.10 12.59
CA ILE A 139 -5.31 3.14 11.76
C ILE A 139 -5.76 1.99 12.66
N LEU A 140 -7.06 1.72 12.68
CA LEU A 140 -7.64 0.54 13.29
C LEU A 140 -8.00 -0.46 12.19
N LEU A 141 -7.41 -1.65 12.25
CA LEU A 141 -7.67 -2.76 11.33
C LEU A 141 -8.61 -3.77 12.00
N ASP A 142 -9.73 -4.08 11.36
CA ASP A 142 -10.71 -5.09 11.79
C ASP A 142 -11.21 -4.92 13.23
N ASP A 143 -11.21 -3.69 13.75
CA ASP A 143 -11.57 -3.35 15.13
C ASP A 143 -10.66 -3.98 16.21
N GLU A 144 -9.52 -4.58 15.82
CA GLU A 144 -8.62 -5.31 16.71
C GLU A 144 -7.21 -4.71 16.78
N TYR A 145 -6.65 -4.27 15.66
CA TYR A 145 -5.25 -3.84 15.58
C TYR A 145 -5.15 -2.33 15.38
N LYS A 146 -4.72 -1.60 16.42
CA LYS A 146 -4.49 -0.15 16.37
C LYS A 146 -3.01 0.14 16.08
N LEU A 147 -2.75 0.84 14.98
CA LEU A 147 -1.43 1.33 14.58
C LEU A 147 -1.42 2.86 14.64
N VAL A 148 -0.52 3.44 15.43
CA VAL A 148 -0.40 4.90 15.55
C VAL A 148 0.32 5.46 14.32
N LEU A 149 -0.27 6.49 13.71
CA LEU A 149 0.28 7.24 12.59
C LEU A 149 1.05 8.45 13.14
N ILE A 150 2.38 8.39 13.07
CA ILE A 150 3.23 9.49 13.48
C ILE A 150 3.34 10.48 12.31
N ASN A 151 2.84 11.70 12.49
CA ASN A 151 2.93 12.73 11.47
C ASN A 151 4.36 13.31 11.45
N LYS A 152 5.02 13.33 10.28
CA LYS A 152 6.37 13.89 10.07
C LYS A 152 6.40 14.92 8.95
#